data_AF-A0A9W9U4V0-F1
#
_entry.id   AF-A0A9W9U4V0-F1
#
_cell.length_a   1.000
_cell.length_b   1.000
_cell.length_c   1.000
_cell.angle_alpha   90.00
_cell.angle_beta   90.00
_cell.angle_gamma   90.00
#
_symmetry.space_group_name_H-M   'P 1'
#
loop_
_entity.id
_entity.type
_entity.pdbx_description
1 polymer ?
#
loop_
_entity_poly.entity_id
_entity_poly.type
_entity_poly.pdbx_seq_one_letter_code
_entity_poly.pdbx_strand_id
1 'polypeptide(L)'
;MYRPTTKNEWWLCGVLLTQAILTIALEIYILVEWQAWVTPQIVQVTVSVIIPINLDVLIFACLYEFILALDAIHQKNNILLFAICISNTCTFVYSVMQYQMMEENTMRLFDERYGYPTLVDTTRNVWPLIKPAEILVAIFTGLGTLLIFPIVYLLHKEYSWAIYKVVHGGPKTRMRYLAYEVRFSRRSSLDLPCAN
;
A
#
# COMPACT_ATOMS: atom_id res chain seq x y z
N MET A 1 -14.63 -10.36 14.87
CA MET A 1 -15.02 -9.18 14.08
C MET A 1 -14.74 -7.94 14.92
N TYR A 2 -13.58 -7.30 14.72
CA TYR A 2 -13.15 -6.13 15.51
C TYR A 2 -13.71 -4.86 14.87
N ARG A 3 -14.44 -4.07 15.65
CA ARG A 3 -15.01 -2.79 15.21
C ARG A 3 -13.93 -1.72 15.46
N PRO A 4 -13.41 -1.02 14.42
CA PRO A 4 -12.41 0.02 14.59
C PRO A 4 -12.92 1.06 15.59
N THR A 5 -12.09 1.38 16.58
CA THR A 5 -12.53 2.10 17.79
C THR A 5 -12.24 3.59 17.72
N THR A 6 -11.30 4.00 16.84
CA THR A 6 -10.87 5.39 16.71
C THR A 6 -11.28 5.97 15.37
N LYS A 7 -11.66 7.25 15.35
CA LYS A 7 -12.10 7.96 14.13
C LYS A 7 -10.97 8.01 13.09
N ASN A 8 -9.71 8.02 13.53
CA ASN A 8 -8.52 8.17 12.69
C ASN A 8 -8.21 6.89 11.88
N GLU A 9 -8.42 5.71 12.48
CA GLU A 9 -8.31 4.40 11.78
C GLU A 9 -9.29 4.33 10.59
N TRP A 10 -10.51 4.86 10.78
CA TRP A 10 -11.53 4.92 9.72
C TRP A 10 -11.13 5.88 8.58
N TRP A 11 -10.52 7.02 8.89
CA TRP A 11 -10.03 7.95 7.86
C TRP A 11 -8.92 7.32 7.02
N LEU A 12 -7.96 6.64 7.64
CA LEU A 12 -6.88 5.96 6.91
C LEU A 12 -7.43 4.87 5.96
N CYS A 13 -8.30 4.01 6.50
CA CYS A 13 -8.92 2.94 5.71
C CYS A 13 -9.79 3.51 4.58
N GLY A 14 -10.55 4.58 4.86
CA GLY A 14 -11.36 5.27 3.87
C GLY A 14 -10.53 5.85 2.73
N VAL A 15 -9.44 6.57 3.04
CA VAL A 15 -8.55 7.16 2.03
C VAL A 15 -7.95 6.09 1.14
N LEU A 16 -7.37 5.03 1.73
CA LEU A 16 -6.75 3.93 0.97
C LEU A 16 -7.76 3.16 0.12
N LEU A 17 -8.97 2.92 0.64
CA LEU A 17 -10.05 2.28 -0.12
C LEU A 17 -10.49 3.16 -1.29
N THR A 18 -10.67 4.46 -1.07
CA THR A 18 -11.04 5.39 -2.15
C THR A 18 -9.95 5.50 -3.21
N GLN A 19 -8.68 5.56 -2.81
CA GLN A 19 -7.55 5.55 -3.72
C GLN A 19 -7.53 4.26 -4.54
N ALA A 20 -7.64 3.09 -3.90
CA ALA A 20 -7.63 1.79 -4.57
C ALA A 20 -8.79 1.63 -5.55
N ILE A 21 -10.01 2.06 -5.20
CA ILE A 21 -11.15 1.99 -6.13
C ILE A 21 -10.94 2.89 -7.35
N LEU A 22 -10.45 4.12 -7.15
CA LEU A 22 -10.21 5.06 -8.24
C LEU A 22 -9.11 4.57 -9.19
N THR A 23 -8.00 4.05 -8.65
CA THR A 23 -6.91 3.51 -9.47
C THR A 23 -7.37 2.27 -10.22
N ILE A 24 -8.01 1.30 -9.56
CA ILE A 24 -8.49 0.07 -10.20
C ILE A 24 -9.51 0.38 -11.31
N ALA A 25 -10.41 1.35 -11.10
CA ALA A 25 -11.38 1.73 -12.13
C ALA A 25 -10.70 2.31 -13.39
N LEU A 26 -9.66 3.13 -13.21
CA LEU A 26 -8.88 3.69 -14.33
C LEU A 26 -8.06 2.62 -15.04
N GLU A 27 -7.41 1.72 -14.31
CA GLU A 27 -6.62 0.62 -14.86
C GLU A 27 -7.50 -0.31 -15.73
N ILE A 28 -8.70 -0.66 -15.24
CA ILE A 28 -9.65 -1.47 -16.02
C ILE A 28 -10.08 -0.74 -17.30
N TYR A 29 -10.32 0.57 -17.22
CA TYR A 29 -10.68 1.37 -18.40
C TYR A 29 -9.55 1.35 -19.45
N ILE A 30 -8.30 1.57 -19.02
CA ILE A 30 -7.13 1.53 -19.91
C ILE A 30 -6.99 0.14 -20.55
N LEU A 31 -7.17 -0.93 -19.76
CA LEU A 31 -7.07 -2.31 -20.24
C LEU A 31 -8.13 -2.63 -21.30
N VAL A 32 -9.37 -2.18 -21.12
CA VAL A 32 -10.45 -2.40 -22.10
C VAL A 32 -10.17 -1.65 -23.41
N GLU A 33 -9.77 -0.37 -23.34
CA GLU A 33 -9.42 0.41 -24.53
C GLU A 33 -8.21 -0.19 -25.25
N TRP A 34 -7.22 -0.71 -24.49
CA TRP A 34 -6.08 -1.41 -25.04
C TRP A 34 -6.48 -2.71 -25.76
N GLN A 35 -7.30 -3.56 -25.14
CA GLN A 35 -7.79 -4.80 -25.74
C GLN A 35 -8.65 -4.55 -26.98
N ALA A 36 -9.44 -3.47 -27.00
CA ALA A 36 -10.26 -3.10 -28.15
C ALA A 36 -9.43 -2.62 -29.36
N TRP A 37 -8.20 -2.16 -29.12
CA TRP A 37 -7.29 -1.68 -30.17
C TRP A 37 -6.40 -2.76 -30.78
N VAL A 38 -6.17 -3.83 -30.02
CA VAL A 38 -5.21 -4.88 -30.35
C VAL A 38 -5.85 -6.01 -31.15
N THR A 39 -5.30 -6.32 -32.32
CA THR A 39 -5.71 -7.46 -33.15
C THR A 39 -5.24 -8.79 -32.53
N PRO A 40 -6.03 -9.89 -32.59
CA PRO A 40 -5.67 -11.18 -31.96
C PRO A 40 -4.37 -11.83 -32.45
N GLN A 41 -3.75 -11.33 -33.53
CA GLN A 41 -2.49 -11.81 -34.08
C GLN A 41 -1.25 -11.26 -33.35
N ILE A 42 -1.40 -10.25 -32.48
CA ILE A 42 -0.27 -9.56 -31.84
C ILE A 42 0.43 -10.38 -30.74
N VAL A 43 -0.14 -11.51 -30.31
CA VAL A 43 0.41 -12.36 -29.22
C VAL A 43 1.82 -12.90 -29.54
N GLN A 44 2.31 -12.72 -30.76
CA GLN A 44 3.68 -13.02 -31.16
C GLN A 44 4.70 -11.94 -30.76
N VAL A 45 4.26 -10.73 -30.38
CA VAL A 45 5.12 -9.61 -30.02
C VAL A 45 5.10 -9.37 -28.50
N THR A 46 6.29 -9.42 -27.90
CA THR A 46 6.50 -9.27 -26.46
C THR A 46 5.85 -8.00 -25.88
N VAL A 47 5.84 -6.90 -26.65
CA VAL A 47 5.27 -5.61 -26.23
C VAL A 47 3.77 -5.72 -25.89
N SER A 48 3.01 -6.56 -26.60
CA SER A 48 1.58 -6.73 -26.31
C SER A 48 1.30 -7.43 -24.98
N VAL A 49 2.25 -8.22 -24.47
CA VAL A 49 2.09 -8.99 -23.24
C VAL A 49 2.58 -8.18 -22.04
N ILE A 50 3.59 -7.32 -22.23
CA ILE A 50 4.17 -6.50 -21.15
C ILE A 50 3.17 -5.47 -20.61
N ILE A 51 2.36 -4.85 -21.49
CA ILE A 51 1.41 -3.80 -21.10
C ILE A 51 0.34 -4.29 -20.11
N PRO A 52 -0.45 -5.34 -20.41
CA PRO A 52 -1.44 -5.84 -19.45
C PRO A 52 -0.81 -6.33 -18.15
N ILE A 53 0.40 -6.91 -18.20
CA ILE A 53 1.12 -7.31 -16.99
C ILE A 53 1.46 -6.11 -16.10
N ASN A 54 1.90 -5.00 -16.68
CA ASN A 54 2.22 -3.80 -15.90
C ASN A 54 0.96 -3.20 -15.23
N LEU A 55 -0.17 -3.15 -15.96
CA LEU A 55 -1.47 -2.72 -15.43
C LEU A 55 -1.92 -3.62 -14.26
N ASP A 56 -1.82 -4.95 -14.44
CA ASP A 56 -2.19 -5.92 -13.41
C ASP A 56 -1.34 -5.79 -12.14
N VAL A 57 -0.03 -5.55 -12.28
CA VAL A 57 0.87 -5.35 -11.13
C VAL A 57 0.43 -4.14 -10.30
N LEU A 58 -0.02 -3.05 -10.93
CA LEU A 58 -0.53 -1.89 -10.19
C LEU A 58 -1.84 -2.20 -9.45
N ILE A 59 -2.75 -2.95 -10.07
CA ILE A 59 -3.99 -3.42 -9.43
C ILE A 59 -3.66 -4.27 -8.19
N PHE A 60 -2.74 -5.22 -8.31
CA PHE A 60 -2.31 -6.06 -7.19
C PHE A 60 -1.64 -5.23 -6.09
N ALA A 61 -0.82 -4.22 -6.43
CA ALA A 61 -0.20 -3.33 -5.46
C ALA A 61 -1.26 -2.56 -4.65
N CYS A 62 -2.28 -2.01 -5.31
CA CYS A 62 -3.38 -1.29 -4.64
C CYS A 62 -4.19 -2.20 -3.70
N LEU A 63 -4.48 -3.44 -4.13
CA LEU A 63 -5.16 -4.43 -3.29
C LEU A 63 -4.30 -4.85 -2.09
N TYR A 64 -3.00 -5.05 -2.30
CA TYR A 64 -2.07 -5.40 -1.24
C TYR A 64 -2.00 -4.30 -0.16
N GLU A 65 -1.91 -3.03 -0.57
CA GLU A 65 -1.93 -1.90 0.37
C GLU A 65 -3.19 -1.84 1.21
N PHE A 66 -4.35 -2.10 0.60
CA PHE A 66 -5.61 -2.13 1.30
C PHE A 66 -5.65 -3.24 2.36
N ILE A 67 -5.21 -4.45 2.01
CA ILE A 67 -5.14 -5.58 2.96
C ILE A 67 -4.16 -5.27 4.09
N LEU A 68 -3.00 -4.70 3.77
CA LEU A 68 -1.98 -4.32 4.74
C LEU A 68 -2.51 -3.28 5.74
N ALA A 69 -3.32 -2.34 5.27
CA ALA A 69 -3.98 -1.35 6.11
C ALA A 69 -4.97 -1.97 7.10
N LEU A 70 -5.75 -2.96 6.66
CA LEU A 70 -6.66 -3.70 7.54
C LEU A 70 -5.90 -4.46 8.64
N ASP A 71 -4.79 -5.12 8.28
CA ASP A 71 -3.97 -5.85 9.26
C ASP A 71 -3.25 -4.89 10.22
N ALA A 72 -2.79 -3.73 9.73
CA ALA A 72 -2.18 -2.68 10.57
C ALA A 72 -3.13 -2.19 11.67
N ILE A 73 -4.41 -1.98 11.32
CA ILE A 73 -5.45 -1.56 12.27
C ILE A 73 -5.76 -2.70 13.25
N HIS A 74 -5.78 -3.96 12.79
CA HIS A 74 -6.06 -5.11 13.64
C HIS A 74 -4.98 -5.32 14.71
N GLN A 75 -3.71 -5.24 14.32
CA GLN A 75 -2.58 -5.50 15.21
C GLN A 75 -2.13 -4.26 16.01
N LYS A 76 -2.60 -3.06 15.66
CA LYS A 76 -2.16 -1.77 16.23
C LYS A 76 -0.63 -1.64 16.25
N ASN A 77 0.00 -2.10 15.17
CA ASN A 77 1.45 -2.22 15.06
C ASN A 77 2.04 -1.05 14.27
N ASN A 78 2.99 -0.33 14.89
CA ASN A 78 3.73 0.76 14.26
C ASN A 78 4.57 0.32 13.06
N ILE A 79 5.03 -0.93 13.06
CA ILE A 79 5.85 -1.46 11.96
C ILE A 79 5.02 -1.58 10.69
N LEU A 80 3.76 -2.02 10.78
CA LEU A 80 2.87 -2.11 9.63
C LEU A 80 2.49 -0.72 9.09
N LEU A 81 2.32 0.29 9.95
CA LEU A 81 2.11 1.67 9.49
C LEU A 81 3.27 2.18 8.64
N PHE A 82 4.50 1.89 9.04
CA PHE A 82 5.68 2.27 8.28
C PHE A 82 5.73 1.53 6.93
N ALA A 83 5.36 0.25 6.92
CA ALA A 83 5.25 -0.54 5.69
C ALA A 83 4.21 0.04 4.71
N ILE A 84 3.06 0.55 5.21
CA ILE A 84 2.06 1.23 4.36
C ILE A 84 2.64 2.48 3.70
N CYS A 85 3.37 3.32 4.45
CA CYS A 85 4.01 4.51 3.87
C CYS A 85 5.01 4.16 2.77
N ILE A 86 5.82 3.13 2.99
CA ILE A 86 6.80 2.68 1.98
C ILE A 86 6.08 2.12 0.76
N SER A 87 5.10 1.24 0.96
CA SER A 87 4.35 0.64 -0.13
C SER A 87 3.70 1.71 -0.99
N ASN A 88 3.00 2.66 -0.37
CA ASN A 88 2.28 3.68 -1.12
C ASN A 88 3.23 4.64 -1.87
N THR A 89 4.43 4.89 -1.33
CA THR A 89 5.49 5.60 -2.06
C THR A 89 6.00 4.78 -3.26
N CYS A 90 6.16 3.46 -3.09
CA CYS A 90 6.53 2.56 -4.18
C CYS A 90 5.48 2.54 -5.29
N THR A 91 4.20 2.45 -4.93
CA THR A 91 3.06 2.47 -5.86
C THR A 91 3.01 3.79 -6.64
N PHE A 92 3.28 4.93 -6.00
CA PHE A 92 3.42 6.20 -6.69
C PHE A 92 4.57 6.21 -7.71
N VAL A 93 5.77 5.79 -7.30
CA VAL A 93 6.94 5.71 -8.22
C VAL A 93 6.66 4.75 -9.37
N TYR A 94 6.02 3.61 -9.10
CA TYR A 94 5.63 2.64 -10.12
C TYR A 94 4.66 3.24 -11.13
N SER A 95 3.65 3.99 -10.69
CA SER A 95 2.69 4.65 -11.60
C SER A 95 3.37 5.64 -12.57
N VAL A 96 4.43 6.34 -12.12
CA VAL A 96 5.22 7.23 -12.98
C VAL A 96 6.05 6.44 -13.99
N MET A 97 6.66 5.33 -13.56
CA MET A 97 7.43 4.45 -14.43
C MET A 97 6.54 3.79 -15.50
N GLN A 98 5.35 3.34 -15.09
CA GLN A 98 4.35 2.74 -15.96
C GLN A 98 3.94 3.69 -17.10
N TYR A 99 3.72 4.98 -16.80
CA TYR A 99 3.45 5.99 -17.82
C TYR A 99 4.55 6.04 -18.90
N GLN A 100 5.82 6.04 -18.50
CA GLN A 100 6.95 6.08 -19.44
C GLN A 100 7.03 4.81 -20.29
N MET A 101 6.84 3.64 -19.68
CA MET A 101 6.81 2.37 -20.40
C MET A 101 5.66 2.33 -21.41
N MET A 102 4.49 2.84 -21.05
CA MET A 102 3.31 2.87 -21.92
C MET A 102 3.53 3.80 -23.13
N GLU A 103 4.23 4.92 -22.94
CA GLU A 103 4.62 5.84 -24.02
C GLU A 103 5.63 5.21 -24.98
N GLU A 104 6.72 4.65 -24.47
CA GLU A 104 7.73 3.99 -25.29
C GLU A 104 7.16 2.81 -26.08
N ASN A 105 6.33 1.98 -25.44
CA ASN A 105 5.72 0.82 -26.08
C ASN A 105 4.73 1.25 -27.18
N THR A 106 3.94 2.31 -26.95
CA THR A 106 3.01 2.79 -27.97
C THR A 106 3.75 3.40 -29.16
N MET A 107 4.85 4.13 -28.93
CA MET A 107 5.69 4.65 -30.01
C MET A 107 6.32 3.52 -30.84
N ARG A 108 6.85 2.47 -30.18
CA ARG A 108 7.39 1.29 -30.87
C ARG A 108 6.35 0.57 -31.73
N LEU A 109 5.15 0.36 -31.19
CA LEU A 109 4.04 -0.26 -31.93
C LEU A 109 3.54 0.60 -33.10
N PHE A 110 3.61 1.93 -32.96
CA PHE A 110 3.25 2.84 -34.04
C PHE A 110 4.28 2.84 -35.19
N ASP A 111 5.57 2.71 -34.88
CA ASP A 111 6.65 2.63 -35.88
C ASP A 111 6.60 1.32 -36.66
N GLU A 112 6.34 0.20 -35.97
CA GLU A 112 6.20 -1.15 -36.57
C GLU A 112 4.85 -1.40 -37.27
N ARG A 113 3.95 -0.40 -37.29
CA ARG A 113 2.59 -0.50 -37.86
C ARG A 113 2.53 -0.87 -39.34
N TYR A 114 3.56 -0.55 -40.11
CA TYR A 114 3.65 -0.87 -41.54
C TYR A 114 4.29 -2.24 -41.82
N GLY A 115 4.71 -2.98 -40.79
CA GLY A 115 5.19 -4.34 -40.90
C GLY A 115 4.05 -5.33 -41.21
N TYR A 116 4.33 -6.32 -42.06
CA TYR A 116 3.46 -7.50 -42.22
C TYR A 116 3.85 -8.53 -41.14
N PRO A 117 2.91 -9.08 -40.34
CA PRO A 117 1.46 -8.83 -40.27
C PRO A 117 1.10 -7.53 -39.54
N THR A 118 -0.05 -6.92 -39.88
CA THR A 118 -0.54 -5.68 -39.24
C THR A 118 -0.83 -5.91 -37.76
N LEU A 119 0.04 -5.37 -36.89
CA LEU A 119 -0.04 -5.56 -35.45
C LEU A 119 -1.13 -4.70 -34.79
N VAL A 120 -1.53 -3.62 -35.46
CA VAL A 120 -2.34 -2.54 -34.88
C VAL A 120 -3.37 -2.04 -35.90
N ASP A 121 -4.61 -1.84 -35.44
CA ASP A 121 -5.64 -1.21 -36.26
C ASP A 121 -5.29 0.25 -36.56
N THR A 122 -5.06 0.51 -37.84
CA THR A 122 -4.59 1.78 -38.38
C THR A 122 -5.69 2.85 -38.45
N THR A 123 -6.92 2.53 -38.07
CA THR A 123 -8.08 3.44 -38.20
C THR A 123 -8.33 4.27 -36.94
N ARG A 124 -7.75 3.92 -35.79
CA ARG A 124 -7.96 4.62 -34.51
C ARG A 124 -6.65 4.92 -33.79
N ASN A 125 -6.48 6.17 -33.39
CA ASN A 125 -5.37 6.59 -32.53
C ASN A 125 -5.86 6.54 -31.07
N VAL A 126 -5.47 5.49 -30.33
CA VAL A 126 -5.87 5.30 -28.92
C VAL A 126 -4.97 6.01 -27.92
N TRP A 127 -3.76 6.38 -28.34
CA TRP A 127 -2.80 7.12 -27.53
C TRP A 127 -3.36 8.41 -26.88
N PRO A 128 -4.09 9.30 -27.60
CA PRO A 128 -4.66 10.49 -26.98
C PRO A 128 -5.76 10.20 -25.94
N LEU A 129 -6.36 9.00 -25.95
CA LEU A 129 -7.37 8.58 -24.97
C LEU A 129 -6.73 7.97 -23.72
N ILE A 130 -5.67 7.18 -23.89
CA ILE A 130 -4.97 6.47 -22.81
C ILE A 130 -4.08 7.42 -22.01
N LYS A 131 -3.37 8.33 -22.70
CA LYS A 131 -2.46 9.31 -22.06
C LYS A 131 -3.09 10.09 -20.89
N PRO A 132 -4.29 10.69 -21.00
CA PRO A 132 -4.88 11.40 -19.87
C PRO A 132 -5.31 10.45 -18.73
N ALA A 133 -5.68 9.20 -19.03
CA ALA A 133 -6.06 8.22 -18.00
C ALA A 133 -4.86 7.82 -17.14
N GLU A 134 -3.70 7.54 -17.74
CA GLU A 134 -2.45 7.23 -17.03
C GLU A 134 -1.97 8.40 -16.15
N ILE A 135 -2.08 9.63 -16.64
CA ILE A 135 -1.75 10.83 -15.84
C ILE A 135 -2.69 10.97 -14.63
N LEU A 136 -3.98 10.67 -14.80
CA LEU A 136 -4.95 10.68 -13.70
C LEU A 136 -4.60 9.65 -12.63
N VAL A 137 -4.16 8.44 -13.02
CA VAL A 137 -3.69 7.42 -12.07
C VAL A 137 -2.56 7.97 -11.21
N ALA A 138 -1.52 8.56 -11.82
CA ALA A 138 -0.40 9.16 -11.09
C ALA A 138 -0.81 10.33 -10.17
N ILE A 139 -1.81 11.13 -10.56
CA ILE A 139 -2.35 12.20 -9.73
C ILE A 139 -3.07 11.64 -8.51
N PHE A 140 -3.91 10.60 -8.68
CA PHE A 140 -4.66 10.00 -7.58
C PHE A 140 -3.73 9.27 -6.59
N THR A 141 -2.74 8.53 -7.06
CA THR A 141 -1.73 7.90 -6.19
C THR A 141 -0.86 8.94 -5.48
N GLY A 142 -0.49 10.02 -6.16
CA GLY A 142 0.26 11.14 -5.56
C GLY A 142 -0.54 11.86 -4.47
N LEU A 143 -1.80 12.19 -4.73
CA LEU A 143 -2.71 12.80 -3.76
C LEU A 143 -2.94 11.87 -2.56
N GLY A 144 -3.17 10.59 -2.82
CA GLY A 144 -3.29 9.56 -1.79
C GLY A 144 -2.08 9.54 -0.85
N THR A 145 -0.88 9.59 -1.43
CA THR A 145 0.38 9.67 -0.67
C THR A 145 0.45 10.90 0.22
N LEU A 146 0.12 12.08 -0.31
CA LEU A 146 0.12 13.31 0.49
C LEU A 146 -0.89 13.28 1.63
N LEU A 147 -2.05 12.64 1.45
CA LEU A 147 -3.08 12.51 2.48
C LEU A 147 -2.72 11.48 3.56
N ILE A 148 -2.03 10.39 3.19
CA ILE A 148 -1.67 9.31 4.11
C ILE A 148 -0.59 9.76 5.11
N PHE A 149 0.41 10.55 4.70
CA PHE A 149 1.49 11.01 5.58
C PHE A 149 1.03 11.66 6.91
N PRO A 150 0.17 12.69 6.92
CA PRO A 150 -0.29 13.31 8.16
C PRO A 150 -1.14 12.37 9.03
N ILE A 151 -1.94 11.50 8.40
CA ILE A 151 -2.80 10.54 9.12
C ILE A 151 -1.93 9.49 9.82
N VAL A 152 -0.93 8.95 9.12
CA VAL A 152 0.03 7.99 9.68
C VAL A 152 0.85 8.62 10.80
N TYR A 153 1.27 9.88 10.66
CA TYR A 153 1.97 10.58 11.74
C TYR A 153 1.13 10.66 13.02
N LEU A 154 -0.16 10.97 12.90
CA LEU A 154 -1.07 11.04 14.04
C LEU A 154 -1.28 9.66 14.69
N LEU A 155 -1.51 8.63 13.88
CA LEU A 155 -1.66 7.25 14.34
C LEU A 155 -0.39 6.72 15.02
N HIS A 156 0.78 6.99 14.44
CA HIS A 156 2.06 6.58 14.99
C HIS A 156 2.29 7.17 16.39
N LYS A 157 1.88 8.42 16.61
CA LYS A 157 1.94 9.06 17.93
C LYS A 157 1.02 8.37 18.94
N GLU A 158 -0.21 8.03 18.55
CA GLU A 158 -1.18 7.33 19.41
C GLU A 158 -0.69 5.93 19.82
N TYR A 159 -0.17 5.17 18.86
CA TYR A 159 0.35 3.83 19.12
C TYR A 159 1.66 3.84 19.91
N SER A 160 2.57 4.76 19.61
CA SER A 160 3.79 4.96 20.43
C SER A 160 3.43 5.30 21.88
N TRP A 161 2.40 6.13 22.09
CA TRP A 161 1.89 6.44 23.42
C TRP A 161 1.21 5.23 24.09
N ALA A 162 0.50 4.39 23.32
CA ALA A 162 -0.10 3.16 23.82
C ALA A 162 0.96 2.15 24.28
N ILE A 163 1.99 1.92 23.46
CA ILE A 163 3.13 1.04 23.79
C ILE A 163 3.88 1.56 25.01
N TYR A 164 4.14 2.88 25.07
CA TYR A 164 4.82 3.51 26.20
C TYR A 164 4.11 3.19 27.53
N LYS A 165 2.77 3.29 27.55
CA LYS A 165 1.95 2.98 28.74
C LYS A 165 1.98 1.49 29.12
N VAL A 166 2.07 0.59 28.15
CA VAL A 166 2.18 -0.85 28.40
C VAL A 166 3.56 -1.20 28.97
N VAL A 167 4.64 -0.69 28.36
CA VAL A 167 6.03 -0.98 28.76
C VAL A 167 6.36 -0.43 30.14
N HIS A 168 5.93 0.80 30.45
CA HIS A 168 6.23 1.39 31.76
C HIS A 168 5.37 0.80 32.88
N GLY A 169 4.35 0.01 32.54
CA GLY A 169 3.41 -0.58 33.48
C GLY A 169 2.59 0.49 34.20
N GLY A 170 1.30 0.23 34.40
CA GLY A 170 0.53 1.07 35.32
C GLY A 170 1.26 1.13 36.69
N PRO A 171 1.20 2.25 37.43
CA PRO A 171 1.84 2.36 38.74
C PRO A 171 1.38 1.24 39.69
N LYS A 172 0.17 0.70 39.48
CA LYS A 172 -0.37 -0.46 40.19
C LYS A 172 0.41 -1.75 39.95
N THR A 173 0.86 -2.03 38.73
CA THR A 173 1.62 -3.25 38.40
C THR A 173 3.04 -3.17 38.93
N ARG A 174 3.68 -1.99 38.79
CA ARG A 174 5.00 -1.71 39.37
C ARG A 174 4.97 -1.78 40.90
N MET A 175 3.93 -1.27 41.54
CA MET A 175 3.76 -1.35 43.00
C MET A 175 3.52 -2.78 43.50
N ARG A 176 2.78 -3.60 42.74
CA ARG A 176 2.64 -5.04 43.04
C ARG A 176 3.99 -5.75 42.92
N TYR A 177 4.76 -5.50 41.86
CA TYR A 177 6.09 -6.10 41.69
C TYR A 177 7.04 -5.75 42.85
N LEU A 178 7.13 -4.46 43.21
CA LEU A 178 7.90 -3.99 44.37
C LEU A 178 7.42 -4.64 45.70
N ALA A 179 6.11 -4.80 45.90
CA ALA A 179 5.59 -5.46 47.09
C ALA A 179 5.98 -6.95 47.16
N TYR A 180 6.05 -7.65 46.02
CA TYR A 180 6.55 -9.02 45.96
C TYR A 180 8.05 -9.10 46.26
N GLU A 181 8.85 -8.20 45.69
CA GLU A 181 10.30 -8.15 45.90
C GLU A 181 10.64 -7.90 47.38
N VAL A 182 9.95 -6.97 48.04
CA VAL A 182 10.13 -6.68 49.48
C VAL A 182 9.71 -7.89 50.34
N ARG A 183 8.59 -8.55 50.02
CA ARG A 183 8.14 -9.74 50.77
C ARG A 183 9.12 -10.90 50.61
N PHE A 184 9.63 -11.11 49.40
CA PHE A 184 10.60 -12.16 49.11
C PHE A 184 11.94 -11.90 49.81
N SER A 185 12.47 -10.67 49.73
CA SER A 185 13.70 -10.27 50.41
C SER A 185 13.60 -10.35 51.94
N ARG A 186 12.44 -10.03 52.53
CA ARG A 186 12.20 -10.28 53.96
C ARG A 186 12.18 -11.76 54.31
N ARG A 187 11.72 -12.63 53.42
CA ARG A 187 11.68 -14.07 53.69
C ARG A 187 13.07 -14.69 53.62
N SER A 188 13.88 -14.32 52.62
CA SER A 188 15.27 -14.81 52.51
C SER A 188 16.17 -14.38 53.68
N SER A 189 15.88 -13.26 54.34
CA SER A 189 16.60 -12.80 55.54
C SER A 189 16.15 -13.50 56.84
N LEU A 190 14.96 -14.10 56.86
CA LEU A 190 14.45 -14.90 57.98
C LEU A 190 14.88 -16.38 57.89
N ASP A 191 15.15 -16.88 56.68
CA ASP A 191 15.59 -18.25 56.43
C ASP A 191 17.14 -18.40 56.37
N LEU A 192 17.91 -17.39 56.79
CA LEU A 192 19.35 -17.54 57.06
C LEU A 192 19.51 -18.21 58.44
N PRO A 193 19.77 -19.53 58.53
CA PRO A 193 20.20 -20.12 59.79
C PRO A 193 21.50 -19.42 60.19
N CYS A 194 21.61 -19.06 61.46
CA CYS A 194 22.87 -18.67 62.08
C CYS A 194 23.91 -19.76 61.77
N ALA A 195 24.69 -19.57 60.71
CA ALA A 195 25.87 -20.36 60.42
C ALA A 195 26.91 -19.96 61.47
N ASN A 196 26.97 -20.81 62.49
CA ASN A 196 28.02 -20.90 63.50
C ASN A 196 29.34 -21.32 62.85
#